data_AF-A0A257SXZ1-F1
#
_entry.id   AF-A0A257SXZ1-F1
#
_cell.length_a   1.000
_cell.length_b   1.000
_cell.length_c   1.000
_cell.angle_alpha   90.00
_cell.angle_beta   90.00
_cell.angle_gamma   90.00
#
_symmetry.space_group_name_H-M   'P 1'
#
loop_
_entity.id
_entity.type
_entity.pdbx_description
1 polymer ?
#
loop_
_entity_poly.entity_id
_entity_poly.type
_entity_poly.pdbx_seq_one_letter_code
_entity_poly.pdbx_strand_id
1 'polypeptide(L)'
;KMVHNGIEYGMMQALAEGFAILQGKTEFGLDLAKVAEMWRYGSVVRSWLLDLTADTLAKDQVLADIAPVVADSGEGLWTAQAALSLKIPVPVITLALQMRWASQGRDDYAAKLLAMMRNQFGGHAVQKEG
;
A
#
# COMPACT_ATOMS: atom_id res chain seq x y z
N LYS A 1 -16.97 -11.94 8.78
CA LYS A 1 -16.97 -10.65 8.06
C LYS A 1 -15.72 -9.81 8.37
N MET A 2 -15.40 -9.50 9.62
CA MET A 2 -14.19 -8.71 9.98
C MET A 2 -12.88 -9.30 9.46
N VAL A 3 -12.62 -10.59 9.70
CA VAL A 3 -11.41 -11.28 9.23
C VAL A 3 -11.29 -11.28 7.70
N HIS A 4 -12.41 -11.37 6.99
CA HIS A 4 -12.44 -11.28 5.53
C HIS A 4 -11.92 -9.92 5.05
N ASN A 5 -12.41 -8.81 5.64
CA ASN A 5 -11.93 -7.47 5.31
C ASN A 5 -10.45 -7.30 5.69
N GLY A 6 -9.99 -7.92 6.79
CA GLY A 6 -8.58 -7.96 7.13
C GLY A 6 -7.72 -8.65 6.05
N ILE A 7 -8.20 -9.76 5.46
CA ILE A 7 -7.54 -10.42 4.32
C ILE A 7 -7.49 -9.49 3.10
N GLU A 8 -8.60 -8.81 2.80
CA GLU A 8 -8.67 -7.87 1.68
C GLU A 8 -7.66 -6.73 1.80
N TYR A 9 -7.37 -6.22 3.01
CA TYR A 9 -6.33 -5.21 3.23
C TYR A 9 -4.97 -5.68 2.71
N GLY A 10 -4.58 -6.91 3.05
CA GLY A 10 -3.33 -7.51 2.58
C GLY A 10 -3.29 -7.68 1.07
N MET A 11 -4.39 -8.17 0.48
CA MET A 11 -4.48 -8.38 -0.97
C MET A 11 -4.42 -7.05 -1.74
N MET A 12 -5.17 -6.05 -1.32
CA MET A 12 -5.15 -4.71 -1.93
C MET A 12 -3.77 -4.07 -1.83
N GLN A 13 -3.13 -4.17 -0.65
CA GLN A 13 -1.80 -3.64 -0.44
C GLN A 13 -0.78 -4.29 -1.39
N ALA A 14 -0.79 -5.62 -1.49
CA ALA A 14 0.14 -6.35 -2.35
C ALA A 14 -0.06 -6.02 -3.84
N LEU A 15 -1.31 -5.87 -4.30
CA LEU A 15 -1.60 -5.43 -5.67
C LEU A 15 -1.06 -4.01 -5.93
N ALA A 16 -1.36 -3.06 -5.05
CA ALA A 16 -0.94 -1.67 -5.20
C ALA A 16 0.60 -1.53 -5.23
N GLU A 17 1.30 -2.22 -4.32
CA GLU A 17 2.77 -2.24 -4.28
C GLU A 17 3.37 -2.85 -5.55
N GLY A 18 2.79 -3.95 -6.05
CA GLY A 18 3.21 -4.58 -7.30
C GLY A 18 3.09 -3.64 -8.50
N PHE A 19 1.96 -2.93 -8.64
CA PHE A 19 1.78 -1.96 -9.71
C PHE A 19 2.68 -0.74 -9.55
N ALA A 20 2.95 -0.27 -8.33
CA ALA A 20 3.91 0.81 -8.09
C ALA A 20 5.33 0.43 -8.54
N ILE A 21 5.74 -0.82 -8.32
CA ILE A 21 7.03 -1.33 -8.84
C ILE A 21 7.07 -1.28 -10.36
N LEU A 22 6.00 -1.76 -11.02
CA LEU A 22 5.91 -1.71 -12.49
C LEU A 22 5.90 -0.28 -13.03
N GLN A 23 5.23 0.64 -12.35
CA GLN A 23 5.18 2.05 -12.71
C GLN A 23 6.55 2.73 -12.59
N GLY A 24 7.31 2.40 -11.53
CA GLY A 24 8.68 2.89 -11.35
C GLY A 24 9.69 2.37 -12.39
N LYS A 25 9.33 1.33 -13.14
CA LYS A 25 10.14 0.70 -14.18
C LYS A 25 10.01 1.40 -15.54
N THR A 26 10.33 2.70 -15.53
CA THR A 26 10.19 3.61 -16.68
C THR A 26 10.97 3.18 -17.92
N GLU A 27 12.07 2.42 -17.77
CA GLU A 27 12.90 1.95 -18.87
C GLU A 27 12.19 0.99 -19.85
N PHE A 28 11.09 0.38 -19.43
CA PHE A 28 10.32 -0.56 -20.25
C PHE A 28 9.08 0.07 -20.90
N GLY A 29 8.72 1.31 -20.55
CA GLY A 29 7.53 1.99 -21.09
C GLY A 29 6.25 1.16 -20.97
N LEU A 30 6.04 0.52 -19.81
CA LEU A 30 4.94 -0.43 -19.62
C LEU A 30 3.57 0.27 -19.67
N ASP A 31 2.62 -0.38 -20.33
CA ASP A 31 1.21 -0.04 -20.29
C ASP A 31 0.55 -0.85 -19.17
N LEU A 32 0.36 -0.22 -18.01
CA LEU A 32 -0.14 -0.90 -16.81
C LEU A 32 -1.57 -1.40 -16.98
N ALA A 33 -2.39 -0.72 -17.79
CA ALA A 33 -3.72 -1.19 -18.12
C ALA A 33 -3.66 -2.53 -18.86
N LYS A 34 -2.77 -2.67 -19.85
CA LYS A 34 -2.58 -3.95 -20.56
C LYS A 34 -2.01 -5.04 -19.67
N VAL A 35 -1.09 -4.71 -18.77
CA VAL A 35 -0.55 -5.69 -17.80
C VAL A 35 -1.66 -6.21 -16.90
N ALA A 36 -2.48 -5.30 -16.34
CA ALA A 36 -3.62 -5.67 -15.52
C ALA A 36 -4.63 -6.52 -16.31
N GLU A 37 -4.90 -6.16 -17.57
CA GLU A 37 -5.77 -6.91 -18.49
C GLU A 37 -5.28 -8.35 -18.65
N MET A 38 -3.99 -8.52 -18.97
CA MET A 38 -3.40 -9.84 -19.19
C MET A 38 -3.50 -10.70 -17.93
N TRP A 39 -3.34 -10.10 -16.75
CA TRP A 39 -3.47 -10.85 -15.50
C TRP A 39 -4.90 -11.29 -15.18
N ARG A 40 -5.94 -10.70 -15.80
CA ARG A 40 -7.33 -11.19 -15.67
C ARG A 40 -7.55 -12.56 -16.32
N TYR A 41 -6.64 -13.01 -17.18
CA TYR A 41 -6.77 -14.28 -17.90
C TYR A 41 -5.56 -15.20 -17.66
N GLY A 42 -5.82 -16.43 -17.21
CA GLY A 42 -4.78 -17.45 -17.04
C GLY A 42 -3.80 -17.24 -15.86
N SER A 43 -3.87 -16.11 -15.14
CA SER A 43 -3.04 -15.87 -13.95
C SER A 43 -3.59 -16.53 -12.68
N VAL A 44 -2.69 -16.79 -11.73
CA VAL A 44 -3.03 -17.26 -10.37
C VAL A 44 -3.63 -16.13 -9.52
N VAL A 45 -3.23 -14.87 -9.76
CA VAL A 45 -3.68 -13.71 -8.96
C VAL A 45 -5.03 -13.14 -9.41
N ARG A 46 -5.74 -13.84 -10.30
CA ARG A 46 -7.08 -13.46 -10.76
C ARG A 46 -8.03 -13.33 -9.58
N SER A 47 -8.69 -12.18 -9.49
CA SER A 47 -9.61 -11.86 -8.41
C SER A 47 -10.46 -10.66 -8.79
N TRP A 48 -11.58 -10.48 -8.08
CA TRP A 48 -12.41 -9.29 -8.25
C TRP A 48 -11.64 -7.98 -7.98
N LEU A 49 -10.68 -7.98 -7.04
CA LEU A 49 -9.83 -6.81 -6.78
C LEU A 49 -8.95 -6.48 -7.99
N LEU A 50 -8.44 -7.48 -8.71
CA LEU A 50 -7.69 -7.28 -9.94
C LEU A 50 -8.60 -6.73 -11.05
N ASP A 51 -9.86 -7.18 -11.13
CA ASP A 51 -10.83 -6.65 -12.09
C ASP A 51 -11.06 -5.15 -11.88
N LEU A 52 -11.29 -4.72 -10.63
CA LEU A 52 -11.40 -3.29 -10.28
C LEU A 52 -10.13 -2.50 -10.62
N THR A 53 -8.96 -3.11 -10.39
CA THR A 53 -7.66 -2.48 -10.67
C THR A 53 -7.48 -2.27 -12.18
N ALA A 54 -7.77 -3.29 -12.99
CA ALA A 54 -7.70 -3.19 -14.45
C ALA A 54 -8.67 -2.12 -14.99
N ASP A 55 -9.90 -2.09 -14.49
CA ASP A 55 -10.90 -1.10 -14.90
C ASP A 55 -10.51 0.34 -14.50
N THR A 56 -9.80 0.50 -13.39
CA THR A 56 -9.27 1.79 -12.95
C THR A 56 -8.12 2.25 -13.86
N LEU A 57 -7.13 1.38 -14.09
CA LEU A 57 -5.97 1.69 -14.93
C LEU A 57 -6.34 1.89 -16.40
N ALA A 58 -7.39 1.26 -16.89
CA ALA A 58 -7.92 1.49 -18.24
C ALA A 58 -8.43 2.93 -18.44
N LYS A 59 -8.82 3.62 -17.37
CA LYS A 59 -9.31 5.00 -17.40
C LYS A 59 -8.19 6.00 -17.19
N ASP A 60 -7.39 5.79 -16.15
CA ASP A 60 -6.28 6.66 -15.79
C ASP A 60 -5.16 5.87 -15.11
N GLN A 61 -3.97 5.88 -15.72
CA GLN A 61 -2.77 5.22 -15.18
C GLN A 61 -1.90 6.17 -14.35
N VAL A 62 -2.14 7.49 -14.43
CA VAL A 62 -1.33 8.52 -13.76
C VAL A 62 -1.89 8.81 -12.37
N LEU A 63 -3.21 8.78 -12.21
CA LEU A 63 -3.90 9.02 -10.94
C LEU A 63 -3.59 10.40 -10.33
N ALA A 64 -3.34 11.40 -11.19
CA ALA A 64 -2.82 12.71 -10.78
C ALA A 64 -3.74 13.47 -9.82
N ASP A 65 -5.05 13.26 -9.94
CA ASP A 65 -6.07 13.94 -9.13
C ASP A 65 -6.38 13.19 -7.81
N ILE A 66 -5.68 12.08 -7.54
CA ILE A 66 -5.92 11.24 -6.36
C ILE A 66 -4.87 11.55 -5.29
N ALA A 67 -5.32 11.97 -4.11
CA ALA A 67 -4.43 12.12 -2.97
C ALA A 67 -3.89 10.75 -2.51
N PRO A 68 -2.60 10.64 -2.13
CA PRO A 68 -1.99 9.38 -1.71
C PRO A 68 -2.37 9.01 -0.26
N VAL A 69 -3.67 9.08 0.07
CA VAL A 69 -4.21 8.83 1.41
C VAL A 69 -5.23 7.70 1.32
N VAL A 70 -5.02 6.65 2.12
CA VAL A 70 -5.92 5.49 2.14
C VAL A 70 -6.64 5.45 3.49
N ALA A 71 -7.96 5.57 3.45
CA ALA A 71 -8.80 5.44 4.64
C ALA A 71 -8.84 3.99 5.15
N ASP A 72 -9.07 3.82 6.46
CA ASP A 72 -9.36 2.53 7.07
C ASP A 72 -10.71 2.58 7.79
N SER A 73 -11.55 1.57 7.55
CA SER A 73 -12.90 1.46 8.13
C SER A 73 -12.94 0.78 9.50
N GLY A 74 -11.76 0.40 10.03
CA GLY A 74 -11.58 -0.20 11.36
C GLY A 74 -11.52 -1.73 11.38
N GLU A 75 -11.97 -2.44 10.34
CA GLU A 75 -11.95 -3.91 10.33
C GLU A 75 -10.55 -4.50 10.27
N GLY A 76 -9.62 -3.82 9.60
CA GLY A 76 -8.20 -4.18 9.61
C GLY A 76 -7.60 -4.07 11.02
N LEU A 77 -7.91 -2.99 11.75
CA LEU A 77 -7.48 -2.80 13.13
C LEU A 77 -8.07 -3.88 14.05
N TRP A 78 -9.37 -4.13 13.95
CA TRP A 78 -10.02 -5.19 14.72
C TRP A 78 -9.35 -6.55 14.48
N THR A 79 -9.06 -6.88 13.21
CA THR A 79 -8.44 -8.16 12.84
C THR A 79 -7.03 -8.29 13.43
N ALA A 80 -6.23 -7.22 13.38
CA ALA A 80 -4.90 -7.20 13.98
C ALA A 80 -4.96 -7.34 15.51
N GLN A 81 -5.89 -6.66 16.17
CA GLN A 81 -6.10 -6.77 17.63
C GLN A 81 -6.52 -8.18 18.04
N ALA A 82 -7.49 -8.78 17.32
CA ALA A 82 -7.93 -10.15 17.57
C ALA A 82 -6.76 -11.15 17.43
N ALA A 83 -5.93 -10.98 16.41
CA ALA A 83 -4.75 -11.82 16.22
C ALA A 83 -3.75 -11.72 17.38
N LEU A 84 -3.49 -10.50 17.89
CA LEU A 84 -2.64 -10.29 19.07
C LEU A 84 -3.20 -10.97 20.33
N SER A 85 -4.50 -10.83 20.60
CA SER A 85 -5.15 -11.50 21.73
C SER A 85 -5.04 -13.02 21.65
N LEU A 86 -5.12 -13.57 20.45
CA LEU A 86 -4.99 -15.00 20.18
C LEU A 86 -3.53 -15.45 20.03
N LYS A 87 -2.55 -14.53 20.06
CA LYS A 87 -1.13 -14.80 19.82
C LYS A 87 -0.85 -15.44 18.44
N ILE A 88 -1.62 -15.04 17.43
CA ILE A 88 -1.48 -15.51 16.04
C ILE A 88 -0.71 -14.46 15.23
N PRO A 89 0.38 -14.84 14.54
CA PRO A 89 1.11 -13.89 13.70
C PRO A 89 0.34 -13.59 12.41
N VAL A 90 0.03 -12.31 12.16
CA VAL A 90 -0.65 -11.82 10.94
C VAL A 90 0.12 -10.68 10.25
N PRO A 91 1.41 -10.86 9.94
CA PRO A 91 2.29 -9.77 9.51
C PRO A 91 1.78 -9.02 8.27
N VAL A 92 1.19 -9.73 7.30
CA VAL A 92 0.66 -9.12 6.06
C VAL A 92 -0.47 -8.13 6.36
N ILE A 93 -1.45 -8.53 7.17
CA ILE A 93 -2.60 -7.69 7.52
C ILE A 93 -2.14 -6.50 8.37
N THR A 94 -1.24 -6.75 9.35
CA THR A 94 -0.70 -5.71 10.22
C THR A 94 0.08 -4.66 9.43
N LEU A 95 0.95 -5.07 8.50
CA LEU A 95 1.71 -4.13 7.67
C LEU A 95 0.80 -3.35 6.72
N ALA A 96 -0.19 -4.00 6.09
CA ALA A 96 -1.15 -3.32 5.22
C ALA A 96 -1.97 -2.24 5.97
N LEU A 97 -2.29 -2.49 7.25
CA LEU A 97 -2.91 -1.50 8.13
C LEU A 97 -1.96 -0.36 8.46
N GLN A 98 -0.70 -0.66 8.81
CA GLN A 98 0.31 0.37 9.12
C GLN A 98 0.60 1.27 7.92
N MET A 99 0.62 0.74 6.70
CA MET A 99 0.81 1.54 5.49
C MET A 99 -0.34 2.54 5.25
N ARG A 100 -1.57 2.20 5.65
CA ARG A 100 -2.69 3.17 5.65
C ARG A 100 -2.47 4.29 6.63
N TRP A 101 -2.03 3.96 7.84
CA TRP A 101 -1.69 4.96 8.84
C TRP A 101 -0.54 5.87 8.41
N ALA A 102 0.51 5.32 7.80
CA ALA A 102 1.60 6.10 7.22
C ALA A 102 1.07 7.06 6.14
N SER A 103 0.19 6.59 5.24
CA SER A 103 -0.45 7.45 4.22
C SER A 103 -1.30 8.59 4.82
N GLN A 104 -1.70 8.48 6.09
CA GLN A 104 -2.45 9.49 6.84
C GLN A 104 -1.54 10.40 7.69
N GLY A 105 -0.21 10.32 7.52
CA GLY A 105 0.78 11.13 8.27
C GLY A 105 1.03 10.65 9.69
N ARG A 106 0.60 9.43 10.06
CA ARG A 106 0.77 8.93 11.45
C ARG A 106 2.21 8.51 11.77
N ASP A 107 3.09 8.41 10.78
CA ASP A 107 4.52 8.12 10.95
C ASP A 107 5.43 9.37 10.85
N ASP A 108 4.86 10.55 10.56
CA ASP A 108 5.60 11.81 10.37
C ASP A 108 6.53 12.15 11.53
N TYR A 109 6.06 12.04 12.77
CA TYR A 109 6.88 12.35 13.95
C TYR A 109 8.10 11.42 14.06
N ALA A 110 7.89 10.12 13.84
CA ALA A 110 8.95 9.13 13.89
C ALA A 110 9.97 9.37 12.76
N ALA A 111 9.50 9.69 11.55
CA ALA A 111 10.34 10.03 10.41
C ALA A 111 11.17 11.31 10.66
N LYS A 112 10.54 12.37 11.19
CA LYS A 112 11.21 13.64 11.56
C LYS A 112 12.29 13.40 12.61
N LEU A 113 11.99 12.65 13.66
CA LEU A 113 12.96 12.33 14.71
C LEU A 113 14.13 11.49 14.16
N LEU A 114 13.84 10.51 13.30
CA LEU A 114 14.87 9.69 12.66
C LEU A 114 15.78 10.52 11.75
N ALA A 115 15.23 11.47 10.97
CA ALA A 115 16.01 12.39 10.15
C ALA A 115 16.96 13.23 11.02
N MET A 116 16.48 13.73 12.17
CA MET A 116 17.32 14.46 13.13
C MET A 116 18.40 13.59 13.74
N MET A 117 18.11 12.34 14.12
CA MET A 117 19.13 11.41 14.63
C MET A 117 20.23 11.17 13.58
N ARG A 118 19.86 10.96 12.32
CA ARG A 118 20.81 10.80 11.21
C ARG A 118 21.66 12.06 10.98
N ASN A 119 21.06 13.23 11.13
CA ASN A 119 21.79 14.50 11.06
C ASN A 119 22.81 14.64 12.20
N GLN A 120 22.38 14.40 13.44
CA GLN A 120 23.24 14.57 14.62
C GLN A 120 24.36 13.52 14.70
N PHE A 121 24.06 12.26 14.35
CA PHE A 121 25.03 11.18 14.41
C PHE A 121 25.95 11.12 13.17
N GLY A 122 25.38 11.33 11.98
CA GLY A 122 26.07 11.07 10.71
C GLY A 122 26.26 12.30 9.82
N GLY A 123 25.86 13.49 10.26
CA GLY A 123 25.98 14.73 9.47
C GLY A 123 25.07 14.78 8.23
N HIS A 124 24.08 13.88 8.12
CA HIS A 124 23.16 13.85 6.98
C HIS A 124 22.31 15.12 6.90
N ALA A 125 22.12 15.68 5.69
CA ALA A 125 21.29 16.86 5.49
C ALA A 125 19.81 16.60 5.85
N VAL A 126 19.17 17.58 6.48
CA VAL A 126 17.73 17.55 6.81
C VAL A 126 16.98 18.43 5.82
N GLN A 127 15.91 17.91 5.23
CA GLN A 127 15.01 18.69 4.39
C GLN A 127 13.99 19.44 5.27
N LYS A 128 13.71 20.70 4.94
CA LYS A 128 12.67 21.50 5.61
C LYS A 128 11.36 21.37 4.84
N GLU A 129 10.23 21.35 5.53
CA GLU A 129 8.92 21.52 4.90
C GLU A 129 8.90 22.88 4.18
N GLY A 130 8.38 22.88 2.94
CA GLY A 130 8.18 24.08 2.12
C GLY A 130 6.90 24.81 2.47
#